data_AF-A0A2K1NUE1-F1
#
_entry.id   AF-A0A2K1NUE1-F1
#
_cell.length_a   1.000
_cell.length_b   1.000
_cell.length_c   1.000
_cell.angle_alpha   90.00
_cell.angle_beta   90.00
_cell.angle_gamma   90.00
#
_symmetry.space_group_name_H-M   'P 1'
#
loop_
_entity.id
_entity.type
_entity.pdbx_description
1 polymer ?
#
loop_
_entity_poly.entity_id
_entity_poly.type
_entity_poly.pdbx_seq_one_letter_code
_entity_poly.pdbx_strand_id
1 'polypeptide(L)'
;MKRTFLVLLALLIIILTFSQTSYDLGFSVLNDESGFNFALRFGLESSAFNFSFDMSPKFGENFELITITDVSAKIWDINEYLFLDVGLLWLNDAAYRGNFLYSAINANFQNILAKFYVGYPFQRGENFLDYFVLKVGYIVPKPVDFIDDLKMELRLVNGRIDFSIFLVEPI
;
A
#
# COMPACT_ATOMS: atom_id res chain seq x y z
N MET A 1 -8.97 14.77 -34.22
CA MET A 1 -10.19 14.32 -33.53
C MET A 1 -9.96 13.08 -32.67
N LYS A 2 -9.59 11.90 -33.20
CA LYS A 2 -9.39 10.68 -32.38
C LYS A 2 -8.34 10.83 -31.27
N ARG A 3 -7.20 11.46 -31.56
CA ARG A 3 -6.14 11.71 -30.56
C ARG A 3 -6.55 12.70 -29.46
N THR A 4 -7.23 13.78 -29.85
CA THR A 4 -7.75 14.79 -28.92
C THR A 4 -8.81 14.21 -28.00
N PHE A 5 -9.69 13.34 -28.52
CA PHE A 5 -10.68 12.61 -27.74
C PHE A 5 -10.03 11.63 -26.75
N LEU A 6 -9.00 10.88 -27.17
CA LEU A 6 -8.27 9.99 -26.27
C LEU A 6 -7.56 10.75 -25.15
N VAL A 7 -6.98 11.91 -25.44
CA VAL A 7 -6.36 12.77 -24.42
C VAL A 7 -7.42 13.30 -23.45
N LEU A 8 -8.55 13.79 -23.93
CA LEU A 8 -9.65 14.25 -23.08
C LEU A 8 -10.26 13.12 -22.25
N LEU A 9 -10.40 11.93 -22.80
CA LEU A 9 -10.87 10.74 -22.09
C LEU A 9 -9.89 10.34 -20.99
N ALA A 10 -8.58 10.33 -21.28
CA ALA A 10 -7.55 10.07 -20.28
C ALA A 10 -7.56 11.15 -19.19
N LEU A 11 -7.69 12.43 -19.56
CA LEU A 11 -7.76 13.54 -18.61
C LEU A 11 -9.02 13.46 -17.73
N LEU A 12 -10.15 13.07 -18.30
CA LEU A 12 -11.41 12.88 -17.58
C LEU A 12 -11.31 11.70 -16.61
N ILE A 13 -10.71 10.58 -17.04
CA ILE A 13 -10.43 9.44 -16.16
C ILE A 13 -9.51 9.88 -15.03
N ILE A 14 -8.43 10.61 -15.32
CA ILE A 14 -7.53 11.19 -14.32
C ILE A 14 -8.33 12.05 -13.34
N ILE A 15 -9.07 13.06 -13.81
CA ILE A 15 -9.84 13.97 -12.93
C ILE A 15 -10.84 13.20 -12.06
N LEU A 16 -11.60 12.26 -12.62
CA LEU A 16 -12.57 11.46 -11.87
C LEU A 16 -11.92 10.51 -10.87
N THR A 17 -10.72 10.00 -11.20
CA THR A 17 -9.97 9.11 -10.30
C THR A 17 -9.32 9.90 -9.17
N PHE A 18 -8.81 11.11 -9.44
CA PHE A 18 -8.10 11.94 -8.45
C PHE A 18 -8.99 12.93 -7.69
N SER A 19 -10.27 13.13 -8.07
CA SER A 19 -11.18 14.01 -7.33
C SER A 19 -11.75 13.41 -6.04
N GLN A 20 -11.53 12.11 -5.80
CA GLN A 20 -11.96 11.38 -4.60
C GLN A 20 -10.79 10.62 -3.97
N THR A 21 -9.58 11.13 -4.14
CA THR A 21 -8.37 10.55 -3.55
C THR A 21 -7.88 11.43 -2.41
N SER A 22 -7.69 10.82 -1.25
CA SER A 22 -6.92 11.40 -0.16
C SER A 22 -5.44 11.11 -0.38
N TYR A 23 -4.59 12.11 -0.13
CA TYR A 23 -3.16 11.89 -0.10
C TYR A 23 -2.73 11.40 1.27
N ASP A 24 -1.79 10.45 1.30
CA ASP A 24 -1.13 10.05 2.53
C ASP A 24 0.38 10.30 2.49
N LEU A 25 0.91 10.68 3.64
CA LEU A 25 2.33 10.99 3.84
C LEU A 25 2.78 10.53 5.23
N GLY A 26 3.94 9.89 5.30
CA GLY A 26 4.52 9.53 6.59
C GLY A 26 5.86 8.83 6.49
N PHE A 27 6.09 7.95 7.45
CA PHE A 27 7.34 7.22 7.58
C PHE A 27 7.07 5.75 7.85
N SER A 28 8.00 4.91 7.38
CA SER A 28 7.98 3.49 7.66
C SER A 28 9.32 3.01 8.17
N VAL A 29 9.28 2.11 9.15
CA VAL A 29 10.41 1.31 9.59
C VAL A 29 10.32 -0.02 8.86
N LEU A 30 11.29 -0.26 7.99
CA LEU A 30 11.42 -1.41 7.13
C LEU A 30 12.35 -2.42 7.78
N ASN A 31 11.81 -3.44 8.44
CA ASN A 31 12.62 -4.39 9.22
C ASN A 31 12.96 -5.63 8.41
N ASP A 32 14.08 -5.57 7.69
CA ASP A 32 14.65 -6.69 6.95
C ASP A 32 15.56 -7.54 7.87
N GLU A 33 15.88 -8.77 7.46
CA GLU A 33 16.81 -9.63 8.19
C GLU A 33 18.19 -9.01 8.40
N SER A 34 18.61 -8.10 7.51
CA SER A 34 19.87 -7.38 7.60
C SER A 34 19.84 -6.16 8.55
N GLY A 35 18.66 -5.79 9.08
CA GLY A 35 18.46 -4.64 9.98
C GLY A 35 17.25 -3.78 9.62
N PHE A 36 17.02 -2.71 10.38
CA PHE A 36 15.93 -1.76 10.11
C PHE A 36 16.38 -0.62 9.19
N ASN A 37 15.51 -0.20 8.27
CA ASN A 37 15.71 0.96 7.41
C ASN A 37 14.55 1.95 7.58
N PHE A 38 14.85 3.24 7.56
CA PHE A 38 13.80 4.28 7.57
C PHE A 38 13.40 4.64 6.14
N ALA A 39 12.11 4.61 5.86
CA ALA A 39 11.54 4.98 4.58
C ALA A 39 10.62 6.20 4.72
N LEU A 40 10.61 7.03 3.67
CA LEU A 40 9.53 7.98 3.44
C LEU A 40 8.36 7.22 2.80
N ARG A 41 7.16 7.43 3.31
CA ARG A 41 5.92 6.86 2.78
C ARG A 41 5.09 7.94 2.11
N PHE A 42 4.55 7.61 0.94
CA PHE A 42 3.59 8.42 0.20
C PHE A 42 2.49 7.50 -0.34
N GLY A 43 1.27 8.00 -0.43
CA GLY A 43 0.19 7.20 -0.98
C GLY A 43 -1.04 7.99 -1.39
N LEU A 44 -1.98 7.26 -1.96
CA LEU A 44 -3.29 7.73 -2.39
C LEU A 44 -4.33 6.73 -1.92
N GLU A 45 -5.34 7.21 -1.20
CA GLU A 45 -6.45 6.40 -0.74
C GLU A 45 -7.75 6.84 -1.40
N SER A 46 -8.54 5.87 -1.86
CA SER A 46 -9.84 6.07 -2.47
C SER A 46 -10.76 4.89 -2.18
N SER A 47 -12.07 5.11 -2.31
CA SER A 47 -13.06 4.04 -2.14
C SER A 47 -12.91 2.90 -3.15
N ALA A 48 -12.29 3.16 -4.31
CA ALA A 48 -12.13 2.21 -5.41
C ALA A 48 -10.68 1.79 -5.65
N PHE A 49 -9.70 2.60 -5.24
CA PHE A 49 -8.30 2.41 -5.57
C PHE A 49 -7.42 2.82 -4.39
N ASN A 50 -6.32 2.10 -4.17
CA ASN A 50 -5.30 2.49 -3.20
C ASN A 50 -3.91 2.32 -3.80
N PHE A 51 -3.04 3.28 -3.49
CA PHE A 51 -1.63 3.28 -3.85
C PHE A 51 -0.80 3.60 -2.60
N SER A 52 0.26 2.84 -2.33
CA SER A 52 1.24 3.19 -1.31
C SER A 52 2.65 2.94 -1.82
N PHE A 53 3.55 3.85 -1.48
CA PHE A 53 4.96 3.82 -1.88
C PHE A 53 5.87 4.16 -0.71
N ASP A 54 6.72 3.22 -0.35
CA ASP A 54 7.80 3.41 0.63
C ASP A 54 9.12 3.56 -0.11
N MET A 55 9.95 4.53 0.27
CA MET A 55 11.28 4.77 -0.30
C MET A 55 12.32 4.97 0.80
N SER A 56 13.35 4.12 0.82
CA SER A 56 14.44 4.19 1.78
C SER A 56 15.80 4.14 1.06
N PRO A 57 16.57 5.25 1.08
CA PRO A 57 17.95 5.22 0.61
C PRO A 57 18.85 4.54 1.65
N LYS A 58 19.65 3.58 1.20
CA LYS A 58 20.65 2.90 2.02
C LYS A 58 22.04 3.31 1.54
N PHE A 59 22.77 3.96 2.43
CA PHE A 59 24.13 4.44 2.18
C PHE A 59 25.13 3.45 2.79
N GLY A 60 25.63 2.53 1.96
CA GLY A 60 26.71 1.60 2.30
C GLY A 60 27.94 1.82 1.42
N GLU A 61 28.66 0.74 1.09
CA GLU A 61 29.73 0.78 0.08
C GLU A 61 29.19 1.15 -1.32
N ASN A 62 27.95 0.75 -1.61
CA ASN A 62 27.17 1.16 -2.77
C ASN A 62 25.93 1.93 -2.33
N PHE A 63 25.44 2.82 -3.20
CA PHE A 63 24.12 3.43 -3.05
C PHE A 63 23.05 2.42 -3.46
N GLU A 64 22.19 2.05 -2.53
CA GLU A 64 21.04 1.17 -2.76
C GLU A 64 19.75 1.94 -2.43
N LEU A 65 18.71 1.74 -3.24
CA LEU A 65 17.40 2.33 -3.00
C LEU A 65 16.37 1.22 -2.78
N ILE A 66 15.91 1.08 -1.54
CA ILE A 66 14.83 0.17 -1.19
C ILE A 66 13.51 0.87 -1.52
N THR A 67 12.65 0.20 -2.30
CA THR A 67 11.30 0.71 -2.57
C THR A 67 10.24 -0.36 -2.41
N ILE A 68 9.09 -0.01 -1.85
CA ILE A 68 7.93 -0.90 -1.80
C ILE A 68 6.75 -0.17 -2.42
N THR A 69 6.20 -0.73 -3.50
CA THR A 69 5.04 -0.18 -4.20
C THR A 69 3.89 -1.15 -4.07
N ASP A 70 2.76 -0.69 -3.53
CA ASP A 70 1.52 -1.46 -3.47
C ASP A 70 0.42 -0.70 -4.19
N VAL A 71 -0.23 -1.38 -5.14
CA VAL A 71 -1.32 -0.81 -5.93
C VAL A 71 -2.47 -1.79 -5.92
N SER A 72 -3.67 -1.33 -5.57
CA SER A 72 -4.87 -2.16 -5.58
C SER A 72 -6.09 -1.44 -6.11
N ALA A 73 -6.98 -2.21 -6.73
CA ALA A 73 -8.29 -1.77 -7.14
C ALA A 73 -9.35 -2.68 -6.52
N LYS A 74 -10.33 -2.08 -5.86
CA LYS A 74 -11.50 -2.78 -5.34
C LYS A 74 -12.29 -3.39 -6.50
N ILE A 75 -12.66 -4.66 -6.36
CA ILE A 75 -13.43 -5.39 -7.37
C ILE A 75 -14.84 -5.77 -6.91
N TRP A 76 -15.07 -5.89 -5.60
CA TRP A 76 -16.34 -6.35 -5.07
C TRP A 76 -16.54 -5.91 -3.61
N ASP A 77 -17.66 -5.26 -3.28
CA ASP A 77 -18.10 -5.04 -1.89
C ASP A 77 -19.00 -6.20 -1.42
N ILE A 78 -18.55 -6.94 -0.39
CA ILE A 78 -19.32 -8.06 0.17
C ILE A 78 -20.38 -7.52 1.13
N ASN A 79 -19.98 -6.57 1.98
CA ASN A 79 -20.84 -5.78 2.85
C ASN A 79 -20.11 -4.48 3.25
N GLU A 80 -20.69 -3.69 4.16
CA GLU A 80 -20.13 -2.42 4.62
C GLU A 80 -18.77 -2.52 5.33
N TYR A 81 -18.38 -3.71 5.79
CA TYR A 81 -17.12 -3.98 6.50
C TYR A 81 -16.14 -4.84 5.71
N LEU A 82 -16.57 -5.49 4.63
CA LEU A 82 -15.79 -6.49 3.91
C LEU A 82 -15.83 -6.24 2.40
N PHE A 83 -14.66 -6.22 1.76
CA PHE A 83 -14.55 -6.11 0.31
C PHE A 83 -13.36 -6.90 -0.23
N LEU A 84 -13.38 -7.17 -1.53
CA LEU A 84 -12.31 -7.80 -2.27
C LEU A 84 -11.61 -6.79 -3.17
N ASP A 85 -10.30 -6.89 -3.26
CA ASP A 85 -9.50 -6.15 -4.22
C ASP A 85 -8.52 -7.08 -4.97
N VAL A 86 -7.97 -6.56 -6.06
CA VAL A 86 -6.83 -7.15 -6.76
C VAL A 86 -5.74 -6.10 -6.86
N GLY A 87 -4.49 -6.54 -6.80
CA GLY A 87 -3.38 -5.61 -6.77
C GLY A 87 -2.03 -6.23 -7.09
N LEU A 88 -1.04 -5.35 -7.13
CA LEU A 88 0.36 -5.65 -7.34
C LEU A 88 1.15 -5.12 -6.16
N LEU A 89 1.89 -5.98 -5.47
CA LEU A 89 2.94 -5.56 -4.55
C LEU A 89 4.29 -5.76 -5.23
N TRP A 90 5.12 -4.72 -5.21
CA TRP A 90 6.45 -4.72 -5.77
C TRP A 90 7.46 -4.33 -4.68
N LEU A 91 8.35 -5.26 -4.32
CA LEU A 91 9.43 -5.03 -3.37
C LEU A 91 10.74 -5.00 -4.13
N ASN A 92 11.34 -3.81 -4.19
CA ASN A 92 12.71 -3.63 -4.64
C ASN A 92 13.60 -3.51 -3.41
N ASP A 93 14.13 -4.64 -2.95
CA ASP A 93 15.18 -4.68 -1.93
C ASP A 93 16.24 -5.72 -2.30
N ALA A 94 17.40 -5.65 -1.63
CA ALA A 94 18.52 -6.56 -1.87
C ALA A 94 18.21 -8.03 -1.52
N ALA A 95 17.16 -8.28 -0.72
CA ALA A 95 16.72 -9.62 -0.32
C ALA A 95 15.76 -10.26 -1.35
N TYR A 96 15.36 -9.54 -2.41
CA TYR A 96 14.54 -10.02 -3.54
C TYR A 96 13.24 -10.74 -3.12
N ARG A 97 12.54 -10.25 -2.09
CA ARG A 97 11.40 -10.94 -1.48
C ARG A 97 10.02 -10.53 -1.99
N GLY A 98 9.76 -10.73 -3.28
CA GLY A 98 8.39 -10.99 -3.73
C GLY A 98 7.65 -9.83 -4.37
N ASN A 99 7.93 -9.59 -5.64
CA ASN A 99 6.94 -8.96 -6.51
C ASN A 99 5.80 -9.97 -6.73
N PHE A 100 4.56 -9.64 -6.39
CA PHE A 100 3.44 -10.55 -6.56
C PHE A 100 2.16 -9.85 -7.00
N LEU A 101 1.43 -10.53 -7.89
CA LEU A 101 0.04 -10.22 -8.21
C LEU A 101 -0.85 -10.92 -7.18
N TYR A 102 -1.78 -10.20 -6.58
CA TYR A 102 -2.63 -10.73 -5.52
C TYR A 102 -4.11 -10.41 -5.72
N SER A 103 -4.93 -11.24 -5.06
CA SER A 103 -6.26 -10.87 -4.61
C SER A 103 -6.24 -10.74 -3.10
N ALA A 104 -6.95 -9.76 -2.53
CA ALA A 104 -7.04 -9.63 -1.08
C ALA A 104 -8.48 -9.54 -0.60
N ILE A 105 -8.68 -10.05 0.60
CA ILE A 105 -9.86 -9.75 1.41
C ILE A 105 -9.51 -8.63 2.39
N ASN A 106 -10.37 -7.61 2.41
CA ASN A 106 -10.24 -6.45 3.26
C ASN A 106 -11.37 -6.46 4.29
N ALA A 107 -11.03 -6.15 5.54
CA ALA A 107 -11.95 -5.97 6.64
C ALA A 107 -11.72 -4.60 7.28
N ASN A 108 -12.80 -3.86 7.52
CA ASN A 108 -12.79 -2.59 8.24
C ASN A 108 -13.78 -2.66 9.40
N PHE A 109 -13.28 -2.57 10.64
CA PHE A 109 -14.10 -2.60 11.84
C PHE A 109 -13.60 -1.59 12.87
N GLN A 110 -14.43 -0.57 13.18
CA GLN A 110 -14.22 0.37 14.29
C GLN A 110 -12.76 0.86 14.41
N ASN A 111 -12.24 1.43 13.30
CA ASN A 111 -10.88 1.95 13.14
C ASN A 111 -9.77 0.92 12.91
N ILE A 112 -10.05 -0.37 12.97
CA ILE A 112 -9.11 -1.43 12.61
C ILE A 112 -9.34 -1.80 11.15
N LEU A 113 -8.27 -1.73 10.37
CA LEU A 113 -8.21 -2.16 8.98
C LEU A 113 -7.38 -3.45 8.93
N ALA A 114 -7.86 -4.49 8.27
CA ALA A 114 -7.08 -5.69 8.02
C ALA A 114 -7.20 -6.06 6.54
N LYS A 115 -6.07 -6.33 5.90
CA LYS A 115 -6.02 -6.77 4.51
C LYS A 115 -5.15 -8.01 4.42
N PHE A 116 -5.74 -9.12 3.99
CA PHE A 116 -5.06 -10.38 3.81
C PHE A 116 -4.94 -10.70 2.33
N TYR A 117 -3.70 -10.83 1.87
CA TYR A 117 -3.31 -10.97 0.47
C TYR A 117 -3.05 -12.45 0.20
N VAL A 118 -3.57 -12.94 -0.92
CA VAL A 118 -3.20 -14.24 -1.48
C VAL A 118 -2.81 -14.00 -2.93
N GLY A 119 -1.56 -14.33 -3.27
CA GLY A 119 -1.01 -13.96 -4.57
C GLY A 119 0.01 -14.91 -5.12
N TYR A 120 0.32 -14.73 -6.40
CA TYR A 120 1.36 -15.47 -7.10
C TYR A 120 2.63 -14.62 -7.18
N PRO A 121 3.75 -15.05 -6.55
CA PRO A 121 5.01 -14.35 -6.66
C PRO A 121 5.63 -14.56 -8.04
N PHE A 122 6.08 -13.48 -8.67
CA PHE A 122 6.70 -13.51 -9.99
C PHE A 122 8.05 -14.23 -9.99
N GLN A 123 8.72 -14.25 -8.85
CA GLN A 123 9.87 -15.10 -8.60
C GLN A 123 9.40 -16.28 -7.75
N ARG A 124 9.58 -17.49 -8.28
CA ARG A 124 9.08 -18.71 -7.65
C ARG A 124 9.91 -18.98 -6.39
N GLY A 125 9.32 -18.71 -5.23
CA GLY A 125 9.87 -19.14 -3.95
C GLY A 125 9.39 -20.55 -3.59
N GLU A 126 10.20 -21.27 -2.81
CA GLU A 126 9.84 -22.60 -2.28
C GLU A 126 9.03 -22.49 -0.98
N ASN A 127 8.94 -21.30 -0.36
CA ASN A 127 8.28 -21.14 0.93
C ASN A 127 6.80 -20.82 0.78
N PHE A 128 5.97 -21.49 1.58
CA PHE A 128 4.53 -21.23 1.64
C PHE A 128 4.21 -19.76 1.97
N LEU A 129 5.03 -19.11 2.81
CA LEU A 129 4.84 -17.72 3.21
C LEU A 129 5.07 -16.70 2.07
N ASP A 130 5.68 -17.11 0.95
CA ASP A 130 5.92 -16.24 -0.20
C ASP A 130 4.61 -15.84 -0.93
N TYR A 131 3.52 -16.54 -0.64
CA TYR A 131 2.21 -16.36 -1.31
C TYR A 131 1.24 -15.47 -0.51
N PHE A 132 1.64 -15.06 0.70
CA PHE A 132 0.77 -14.36 1.64
C PHE A 132 1.39 -13.07 2.15
N VAL A 133 0.55 -12.06 2.27
CA VAL A 133 0.87 -10.82 2.98
C VAL A 133 -0.30 -10.48 3.89
N LEU A 134 0.02 -9.90 5.05
CA LEU A 134 -0.97 -9.36 5.96
C LEU A 134 -0.65 -7.89 6.21
N LYS A 135 -1.64 -7.02 6.03
CA LYS A 135 -1.59 -5.65 6.56
C LYS A 135 -2.64 -5.49 7.64
N VAL A 136 -2.25 -4.85 8.75
CA VAL A 136 -3.14 -4.45 9.83
C VAL A 136 -2.93 -2.97 10.10
N GLY A 137 -3.95 -2.17 9.84
CA GLY A 137 -3.99 -0.74 10.09
C GLY A 137 -4.84 -0.40 11.30
N TYR A 138 -4.52 0.72 11.94
CA TYR A 138 -5.33 1.35 12.98
C TYR A 138 -5.42 2.85 12.71
N ILE A 139 -6.65 3.36 12.67
CA ILE A 139 -6.93 4.80 12.57
C ILE A 139 -7.06 5.36 13.98
N VAL A 140 -6.20 6.31 14.34
CA VAL A 140 -6.25 6.94 15.66
C VAL A 140 -7.46 7.87 15.70
N PRO A 141 -8.35 7.75 16.72
CA PRO A 141 -9.47 8.66 16.88
C PRO A 141 -9.01 10.12 16.91
N LYS A 142 -9.60 10.96 16.05
CA LYS A 142 -9.20 12.37 15.90
C LYS A 142 -9.41 13.16 17.20
N PRO A 143 -8.40 13.91 17.68
CA PRO A 143 -8.62 15.03 18.58
C PRO A 143 -9.53 16.09 17.93
N VAL A 144 -10.20 16.90 18.74
CA VAL A 144 -11.22 17.87 18.29
C VAL A 144 -10.72 18.85 17.20
N ASP A 145 -9.43 19.19 17.20
CA ASP A 145 -8.83 20.20 16.31
C ASP A 145 -7.92 19.62 15.21
N PHE A 146 -7.95 18.31 14.97
CA PHE A 146 -7.07 17.66 14.00
C PHE A 146 -7.84 17.29 12.72
N ILE A 147 -7.36 17.78 11.56
CA ILE A 147 -8.05 17.65 10.27
C ILE A 147 -7.78 16.26 9.65
N ASP A 148 -6.50 15.87 9.63
CA ASP A 148 -6.05 14.64 8.97
C ASP A 148 -6.29 13.39 9.82
N ASP A 149 -6.37 12.23 9.20
CA ASP A 149 -6.41 10.95 9.89
C ASP A 149 -4.98 10.46 10.18
N LEU A 150 -4.65 10.26 11.46
CA LEU A 150 -3.41 9.59 11.83
C LEU A 150 -3.61 8.08 11.77
N LYS A 151 -2.83 7.40 10.95
CA LYS A 151 -2.86 5.94 10.79
C LYS A 151 -1.55 5.30 11.17
N MET A 152 -1.66 4.11 11.76
CA MET A 152 -0.54 3.20 11.99
C MET A 152 -0.81 1.91 11.21
N GLU A 153 0.21 1.32 10.58
CA GLU A 153 0.08 0.10 9.78
C GLU A 153 1.24 -0.86 10.07
N LEU A 154 0.90 -2.13 10.27
CA LEU A 154 1.85 -3.24 10.27
C LEU A 154 1.68 -4.03 8.97
N ARG A 155 2.78 -4.26 8.26
CA ARG A 155 2.83 -5.13 7.06
C ARG A 155 3.73 -6.33 7.34
N LEU A 156 3.21 -7.53 7.17
CA LEU A 156 3.95 -8.78 7.26
C LEU A 156 4.06 -9.39 5.87
N VAL A 157 5.27 -9.49 5.34
CA VAL A 157 5.54 -9.99 3.98
C VAL A 157 6.77 -10.87 4.00
N ASN A 158 6.62 -12.15 3.64
CA ASN A 158 7.75 -13.09 3.56
C ASN A 158 8.70 -13.05 4.80
N GLY A 159 8.11 -13.13 6.00
CA GLY A 159 8.85 -13.07 7.28
C GLY A 159 9.33 -11.68 7.71
N ARG A 160 9.26 -10.69 6.83
CA ARG A 160 9.58 -9.28 7.10
C ARG A 160 8.41 -8.59 7.80
N ILE A 161 8.71 -7.71 8.76
CA ILE A 161 7.70 -6.93 9.51
C ILE A 161 7.98 -5.44 9.33
N ASP A 162 7.14 -4.74 8.60
CA ASP A 162 7.25 -3.29 8.47
C ASP A 162 6.22 -2.59 9.35
N PHE A 163 6.60 -1.45 9.91
CA PHE A 163 5.72 -0.57 10.66
C PHE A 163 5.67 0.79 10.00
N SER A 164 4.47 1.35 9.79
CA SER A 164 4.28 2.66 9.19
C SER A 164 3.44 3.55 10.10
N ILE A 165 3.75 4.83 10.12
CA ILE A 165 2.93 5.89 10.71
C ILE A 165 2.77 7.02 9.70
N PHE A 166 1.54 7.40 9.40
CA PHE A 166 1.26 8.37 8.33
C PHE A 166 -0.03 9.13 8.56
N LEU A 167 -0.10 10.31 7.99
CA LEU A 167 -1.28 11.17 7.95
C LEU A 167 -2.00 10.96 6.63
N VAL A 168 -3.33 10.97 6.66
CA VAL A 168 -4.19 10.87 5.48
C VAL A 168 -5.12 12.07 5.46
N GLU A 169 -5.20 12.76 4.33
CA GLU A 169 -6.16 13.84 4.16
C GLU A 169 -7.61 13.31 4.25
N PRO A 170 -8.57 14.06 4.82
CA PRO A 170 -9.97 13.64 4.86
C PRO A 170 -10.59 13.58 3.45
N ILE A 171 -11.44 12.57 3.21
CA ILE A 171 -12.29 12.44 2.00
C ILE A 171 -13.52 13.33 2.12
#